data_AF-A0A0S8A8U9-F1
#
_entry.id   AF-A0A0S8A8U9-F1
#
_cell.length_a   1.000
_cell.length_b   1.000
_cell.length_c   1.000
_cell.angle_alpha   90.00
_cell.angle_beta   90.00
_cell.angle_gamma   90.00
#
_symmetry.space_group_name_H-M   'P 1'
#
loop_
_entity.id
_entity.type
_entity.pdbx_description
1 polymer ?
#
loop_
_entity_poly.entity_id
_entity_poly.type
_entity_poly.pdbx_seq_one_letter_code
_entity_poly.pdbx_strand_id
1 'polypeptide(L)'
;MADVLKKQMLARLHLTKNGRTLYDQRFDSETSDFAEFSQHRAVLATNMAIPEEIDLEGVDTGTMMALLTDQQIKVSVDSNTYQWTVSEFVMLSGSFTHVYVQNESTTNTATIEVVVVDDA
;
A
#
# COMPACT_ATOMS: atom_id res chain seq x y z
N MET A 1 -31.50 13.66 -23.92
CA MET A 1 -30.84 13.55 -22.60
C MET A 1 -29.39 13.25 -22.87
N ALA A 2 -28.48 14.07 -22.37
CA ALA A 2 -27.05 13.91 -22.64
C ALA A 2 -26.53 12.66 -21.91
N ASP A 3 -25.91 11.76 -22.66
CA ASP A 3 -25.07 10.71 -22.09
C ASP A 3 -23.98 11.37 -21.25
N VAL A 4 -24.09 11.20 -19.94
CA VAL A 4 -23.06 11.61 -19.00
C VAL A 4 -21.88 10.70 -19.28
N LEU A 5 -20.88 11.23 -19.97
CA LEU A 5 -19.55 10.63 -20.08
C LEU A 5 -19.05 10.35 -18.66
N LYS A 6 -19.23 9.11 -18.17
CA LYS A 6 -18.53 8.61 -16.99
C LYS A 6 -17.06 8.58 -17.35
N LYS A 7 -16.34 9.68 -17.09
CA LYS A 7 -14.88 9.72 -17.24
C LYS A 7 -14.30 8.69 -16.27
N GLN A 8 -13.96 7.50 -16.76
CA GLN A 8 -13.12 6.56 -16.01
C GLN A 8 -11.72 7.18 -15.90
N MET A 9 -11.34 7.63 -14.70
CA MET A 9 -9.94 7.89 -14.42
C MET A 9 -9.27 6.53 -14.21
N LEU A 10 -8.61 6.03 -15.26
CA LEU A 10 -8.05 4.68 -15.32
C LEU A 10 -6.73 4.50 -14.55
N ALA A 11 -6.17 5.56 -13.97
CA ALA A 11 -5.05 5.49 -13.03
C ALA A 11 -4.70 6.89 -12.52
N ARG A 12 -4.32 7.02 -11.24
CA ARG A 12 -3.67 8.21 -10.68
C ARG A 12 -2.27 7.83 -10.20
N LEU A 13 -1.26 8.54 -10.68
CA LEU A 13 0.12 8.37 -10.24
C LEU A 13 0.51 9.52 -9.32
N HIS A 14 0.89 9.23 -8.08
CA HIS A 14 1.48 10.19 -7.16
C HIS A 14 2.99 9.90 -7.05
N LEU A 15 3.82 10.90 -7.33
CA LEU A 15 5.27 10.83 -7.16
C LEU A 15 5.69 11.69 -5.96
N THR A 16 6.39 11.09 -5.01
CA THR A 16 7.00 11.79 -3.87
C THR A 16 8.52 11.66 -3.96
N LYS A 17 9.26 12.53 -3.26
CA LYS A 17 10.72 12.40 -3.18
C LYS A 17 11.02 11.10 -2.44
N ASN A 18 11.52 10.09 -3.16
CA ASN A 18 11.84 8.72 -2.71
C ASN A 18 10.70 7.68 -2.80
N GLY A 19 9.57 7.99 -3.44
CA GLY A 19 8.47 7.04 -3.56
C GLY A 19 7.61 7.20 -4.81
N ARG A 20 6.91 6.12 -5.16
CA ARG A 20 5.88 6.12 -6.19
C ARG A 20 4.65 5.42 -5.64
N THR A 21 3.51 6.07 -5.77
CA THR A 21 2.20 5.46 -5.53
C THR A 21 1.39 5.44 -6.82
N LEU A 22 0.84 4.27 -7.16
CA LEU A 22 -0.10 4.09 -8.25
C LEU A 22 -1.45 3.68 -7.68
N TYR A 23 -2.49 4.40 -8.08
CA TYR A 23 -3.88 4.06 -7.80
C TYR A 23 -4.57 3.70 -9.11
N ASP A 24 -5.36 2.64 -9.11
CA ASP A 24 -6.23 2.24 -10.23
C ASP A 24 -7.63 1.92 -9.69
N GLN A 25 -8.66 2.32 -10.41
CA GLN A 25 -10.05 2.05 -10.09
C GLN A 25 -10.70 1.40 -11.30
N ARG A 26 -11.11 0.15 -11.15
CA ARG A 26 -11.76 -0.61 -12.22
C ARG A 26 -13.21 -0.89 -11.83
N PHE A 27 -14.14 -0.44 -12.67
CA PHE A 27 -15.55 -0.81 -12.54
C PHE A 27 -15.75 -2.25 -13.03
N ASP A 28 -16.32 -3.09 -12.17
CA ASP A 28 -16.80 -4.42 -12.53
C ASP A 28 -18.30 -4.33 -12.90
N SER A 29 -18.61 -4.61 -14.16
CA SER A 29 -19.98 -4.57 -14.65
C SER A 29 -20.85 -5.75 -14.23
N GLU A 30 -20.25 -6.86 -13.77
CA GLU A 30 -20.97 -8.06 -13.34
C GLU A 30 -21.48 -7.91 -11.91
N THR A 31 -20.67 -7.33 -11.02
CA THR A 31 -21.04 -7.06 -9.62
C THR A 31 -21.64 -5.67 -9.44
N SER A 32 -21.42 -4.74 -10.39
CA SER A 32 -21.75 -3.31 -10.29
C SER A 32 -20.93 -2.56 -9.24
N ASP A 33 -19.78 -3.10 -8.87
CA ASP A 33 -18.88 -2.57 -7.84
C ASP A 33 -17.57 -2.04 -8.45
N PHE A 34 -16.78 -1.36 -7.63
CA PHE A 34 -15.46 -0.85 -8.02
C PHE A 34 -14.39 -1.66 -7.30
N ALA A 35 -13.47 -2.26 -8.05
CA ALA A 35 -12.23 -2.78 -7.49
C ALA A 35 -11.21 -1.63 -7.45
N GLU A 36 -10.69 -1.37 -6.24
CA GLU A 36 -9.69 -0.33 -6.01
C GLU A 36 -8.33 -0.98 -5.78
N PHE A 37 -7.32 -0.45 -6.45
CA PHE A 37 -5.96 -0.95 -6.37
C PHE A 37 -5.03 0.19 -5.99
N SER A 38 -4.16 -0.08 -5.02
CA SER A 38 -3.15 0.86 -4.56
C SER A 38 -1.80 0.16 -4.44
N GLN A 39 -0.77 0.72 -5.07
CA GLN A 39 0.59 0.20 -5.00
C GLN A 39 1.56 1.31 -4.63
N HIS A 40 2.28 1.11 -3.54
CA HIS A 40 3.28 2.03 -3.01
C HIS A 40 4.64 1.37 -3.03
N ARG A 41 5.64 2.10 -3.53
CA ARG A 41 7.03 1.71 -3.43
C ARG A 41 7.81 2.79 -2.70
N ALA A 42 8.56 2.40 -1.68
CA ALA A 42 9.40 3.28 -0.88
C ALA A 42 10.79 2.67 -0.64
N VAL A 43 11.77 3.54 -0.40
CA VAL A 43 13.12 3.15 0.04
C VAL A 43 13.33 3.67 1.46
N LEU A 44 13.38 2.74 2.40
CA LEU A 44 13.58 3.00 3.81
C LEU A 44 15.06 3.24 4.11
N ALA A 45 15.33 4.35 4.78
CA ALA A 45 16.67 4.68 5.25
C ALA A 45 17.21 3.64 6.24
N THR A 46 18.52 3.60 6.42
CA THR A 46 19.15 2.81 7.49
C THR A 46 18.88 3.41 8.86
N ASN A 47 18.84 2.57 9.89
CA ASN A 47 18.79 2.96 11.31
C ASN A 47 17.62 3.90 11.62
N MET A 48 16.43 3.58 11.11
CA MET A 48 15.23 4.36 11.37
C MET A 48 14.83 4.23 12.85
N ALA A 49 14.75 5.36 13.55
CA ALA A 49 14.27 5.39 14.93
C ALA A 49 12.74 5.46 15.02
N ILE A 50 12.07 5.92 13.96
CA ILE A 50 10.62 6.11 13.87
C ILE A 50 10.15 5.38 12.60
N PRO A 51 9.08 4.57 12.68
CA PRO A 51 8.47 3.98 11.49
C PRO A 51 8.01 5.04 10.50
N GLU A 52 8.14 4.74 9.20
CA GLU A 52 7.51 5.50 8.14
C GLU A 52 6.08 5.02 7.95
N GLU A 53 5.15 5.96 7.83
CA GLU A 53 3.75 5.69 7.56
C GLU A 53 3.50 5.70 6.06
N ILE A 54 2.84 4.65 5.57
CA ILE A 54 2.30 4.55 4.23
C ILE A 54 0.80 4.62 4.34
N ASP A 55 0.26 5.78 3.93
CA ASP A 55 -1.17 5.97 3.74
C ASP A 55 -1.59 5.24 2.45
N LEU A 56 -2.54 4.32 2.58
CA LEU A 56 -3.02 3.52 1.47
C LEU A 56 -4.01 4.29 0.56
N GLU A 57 -4.40 5.52 0.96
CA GLU A 57 -5.18 6.55 0.26
C GLU A 57 -6.26 6.01 -0.71
N GLY A 58 -7.46 5.77 -0.19
CA GLY A 58 -8.63 5.48 -1.04
C GLY A 58 -8.81 4.01 -1.34
N VAL A 59 -8.52 3.17 -0.34
CA VAL A 59 -9.01 1.80 -0.23
C VAL A 59 -9.61 1.73 1.17
N ASP A 60 -10.90 2.08 1.30
CA ASP A 60 -11.56 2.24 2.59
C ASP A 60 -11.61 0.92 3.38
N THR A 61 -11.59 -0.22 2.67
CA THR A 61 -11.54 -1.55 3.25
C THR A 61 -10.66 -2.50 2.45
N GLY A 62 -9.35 -2.21 2.36
CA GLY A 62 -8.42 -3.07 1.61
C GLY A 62 -8.55 -4.52 2.04
N THR A 63 -9.09 -5.38 1.18
CA THR A 63 -9.46 -6.75 1.53
C THR A 63 -8.23 -7.65 1.59
N MET A 64 -7.24 -7.35 0.72
CA MET A 64 -5.95 -8.02 0.69
C MET A 64 -4.82 -6.99 0.61
N MET A 65 -3.79 -7.21 1.42
CA MET A 65 -2.53 -6.49 1.33
C MET A 65 -1.38 -7.48 1.11
N ALA A 66 -0.52 -7.16 0.16
CA ALA A 66 0.77 -7.80 -0.04
C ALA A 66 1.89 -6.78 0.25
N LEU A 67 2.90 -7.20 1.00
CA LEU A 67 4.11 -6.43 1.23
C LEU A 67 5.32 -7.26 0.82
N LEU A 68 6.16 -6.68 -0.03
CA LEU A 68 7.43 -7.23 -0.47
C LEU A 68 8.57 -6.35 0.05
N THR A 69 9.69 -6.96 0.42
CA THR A 69 10.88 -6.26 0.88
C THR A 69 12.14 -6.99 0.43
N ASP A 70 13.21 -6.24 0.14
CA ASP A 70 14.53 -6.79 -0.19
C ASP A 70 15.42 -6.98 1.05
N GLN A 71 14.98 -6.51 2.21
CA GLN A 71 15.66 -6.63 3.50
C GLN A 71 14.66 -6.95 4.62
N GLN A 72 15.18 -7.36 5.78
CA GLN A 72 14.36 -7.52 6.96
C GLN A 72 13.89 -6.17 7.49
N ILE A 73 12.56 -6.01 7.65
CA ILE A 73 11.91 -4.82 8.19
C ILE A 73 10.93 -5.18 9.31
N LYS A 74 10.57 -4.19 10.13
CA LYS A 74 9.43 -4.26 11.04
C LYS A 74 8.20 -3.67 10.37
N VAL A 75 7.07 -4.32 10.58
CA VAL A 75 5.77 -3.92 10.02
C VAL A 75 4.72 -3.93 11.13
N SER A 76 3.86 -2.91 11.14
CA SER A 76 2.57 -2.92 11.84
C SER A 76 1.49 -2.30 10.94
N VAL A 77 0.23 -2.60 11.23
CA VAL A 77 -0.93 -2.10 10.47
C VAL A 77 -1.87 -1.33 11.38
N ASP A 78 -2.43 -0.24 10.88
CA ASP A 78 -3.37 0.65 11.58
C ASP A 78 -2.91 0.99 13.02
N SER A 79 -3.86 0.99 13.96
CA SER A 79 -3.60 1.27 15.38
C SER A 79 -2.90 0.14 16.15
N ASN A 80 -2.43 -0.91 15.46
CA ASN A 80 -1.78 -2.04 16.13
C ASN A 80 -0.37 -1.66 16.60
N THR A 81 -0.15 -1.74 17.90
CA THR A 81 1.13 -1.44 18.53
C THR A 81 2.16 -2.56 18.38
N TYR A 82 1.72 -3.76 17.98
CA TYR A 82 2.61 -4.89 17.77
C TYR A 82 3.23 -4.85 16.39
N GLN A 83 4.55 -4.68 16.36
CA GLN A 83 5.35 -4.84 15.15
C GLN A 83 5.84 -6.28 15.02
N TRP A 84 5.69 -6.85 13.82
CA TRP A 84 6.29 -8.13 13.47
C TRP A 84 7.36 -7.93 12.39
N THR A 85 8.16 -8.97 12.18
CA THR A 85 9.29 -8.93 11.26
C THR A 85 8.92 -9.58 9.93
N VAL A 86 9.26 -8.91 8.83
CA VAL A 86 9.07 -9.41 7.46
C VAL A 86 10.43 -9.40 6.76
N SER A 87 10.82 -10.50 6.12
CA SER A 87 12.13 -10.63 5.47
C SER A 87 12.11 -10.66 3.95
N GLU A 88 10.99 -11.04 3.35
CA GLU A 88 10.85 -11.12 1.89
C GLU A 88 9.44 -10.74 1.46
N PHE A 89 8.44 -11.46 1.97
CA PHE A 89 7.05 -11.31 1.56
C PHE A 89 6.10 -11.59 2.72
N VAL A 90 5.02 -10.82 2.80
CA VAL A 90 3.85 -11.14 3.62
C VAL A 90 2.58 -10.79 2.85
N MET A 91 1.55 -11.62 3.05
CA MET A 91 0.21 -11.36 2.57
C MET A 91 -0.75 -11.39 3.76
N LEU A 92 -1.56 -10.36 3.90
CA LEU A 92 -2.54 -10.21 4.95
C LEU A 92 -3.93 -10.03 4.33
N SER A 93 -4.93 -10.55 5.01
CA SER A 93 -6.34 -10.37 4.67
C SER A 93 -7.06 -9.63 5.79
N GLY A 94 -8.02 -8.78 5.43
CA GLY A 94 -8.76 -7.94 6.38
C GLY A 94 -8.55 -6.47 6.07
N SER A 95 -9.35 -5.58 6.64
CA SER A 95 -9.32 -4.14 6.34
C SER A 95 -8.05 -3.47 6.88
N PHE A 96 -7.33 -2.77 6.01
CA PHE A 96 -6.14 -1.97 6.36
C PHE A 96 -6.26 -0.57 5.77
N THR A 97 -6.00 0.45 6.60
CA THR A 97 -6.00 1.86 6.17
C THR A 97 -4.59 2.43 6.16
N HIS A 98 -3.75 2.01 7.11
CA HIS A 98 -2.37 2.49 7.26
C HIS A 98 -1.42 1.33 7.48
N VAL A 99 -0.21 1.46 6.94
CA VAL A 99 0.90 0.54 7.19
C VAL A 99 2.09 1.32 7.71
N TYR A 100 2.68 0.83 8.79
CA TYR A 100 3.89 1.40 9.37
C TYR A 100 5.05 0.44 9.14
N VAL A 101 6.12 0.95 8.54
CA VAL A 101 7.28 0.17 8.11
C VAL A 101 8.55 0.79 8.68
N GLN A 102 9.46 -0.06 9.15
CA GLN A 102 10.71 0.41 9.75
C GLN A 102 11.87 -0.49 9.37
N ASN A 103 12.94 0.12 8.87
CA ASN A 103 14.19 -0.57 8.63
C ASN A 103 15.13 -0.37 9.82
N GLU A 104 15.31 -1.44 10.61
CA GLU A 104 16.24 -1.47 11.74
C GLU A 104 17.69 -1.78 11.32
N SER A 105 17.94 -2.06 10.03
CA SER A 105 19.29 -2.29 9.53
C SER A 105 20.13 -1.02 9.68
N THR A 106 21.28 -1.14 10.32
CA THR A 106 22.22 -0.03 10.50
C THR A 106 23.13 0.19 9.30
N THR A 107 23.15 -0.75 8.34
CA THR A 107 24.11 -0.76 7.23
C THR A 107 23.48 -0.68 5.86
N ASN A 108 22.29 -1.28 5.67
CA ASN A 108 21.65 -1.38 4.36
C ASN A 108 20.29 -0.69 4.38
N THR A 109 20.00 0.10 3.33
CA THR A 109 18.65 0.58 3.03
C THR A 109 17.76 -0.60 2.62
N ALA A 110 16.44 -0.46 2.82
CA ALA A 110 15.47 -1.47 2.42
C ALA A 110 14.52 -0.89 1.38
N THR A 111 14.30 -1.59 0.28
CA THR A 111 13.23 -1.29 -0.67
C THR A 111 12.02 -2.09 -0.30
N ILE A 112 10.88 -1.42 -0.22
CA ILE A 112 9.60 -2.07 0.03
C ILE A 112 8.61 -1.75 -1.08
N GLU A 113 7.70 -2.69 -1.29
CA GLU A 113 6.56 -2.54 -2.17
C GLU A 113 5.32 -3.03 -1.44
N VAL A 114 4.34 -2.17 -1.27
CA VAL A 114 3.06 -2.46 -0.64
C VAL A 114 2.01 -2.41 -1.74
N VAL A 115 1.19 -3.45 -1.82
CA VAL A 115 0.09 -3.57 -2.76
C VAL A 115 -1.16 -3.87 -1.97
N VAL A 116 -2.22 -3.10 -2.20
CA VAL A 116 -3.51 -3.28 -1.55
C VAL A 116 -4.58 -3.34 -2.62
N VAL A 117 -5.50 -4.29 -2.43
CA VAL A 117 -6.66 -4.49 -3.28
C VAL A 117 -7.90 -4.42 -2.42
N ASP A 118 -8.83 -3.53 -2.79
CA ASP A 118 -10.21 -3.58 -2.35
C ASP A 118 -11.03 -4.33 -3.39
N ASP A 119 -11.80 -5.30 -2.91
CA ASP A 119 -12.78 -6.04 -3.69
C ASP A 119 -14.13 -5.71 -3.03
N ALA A 120 -14.74 -4.60 -3.47
CA ALA A 120 -16.03 -4.14 -2.96
C ALA A 120 -17.16 -5.04 -3.46
#